data_AF-A0A4S4BGS9-F1
#
_entry.id   AF-A0A4S4BGS9-F1
#
_cell.length_a   1.000
_cell.length_b   1.000
_cell.length_c   1.000
_cell.angle_alpha   90.00
_cell.angle_beta   90.00
_cell.angle_gamma   90.00
#
_symmetry.space_group_name_H-M   'P 1'
#
loop_
_entity.id
_entity.type
_entity.pdbx_description
1 polymer ?
#
loop_
_entity_poly.entity_id
_entity_poly.type
_entity_poly.pdbx_seq_one_letter_code
_entity_poly.pdbx_strand_id
1 'polypeptide(L)'
;MRRKVPSLLIFIVLLFSFAIPAYANDYARVANLGVSIQGGYFSAANTTLSGGFSSTNTCNFVVKTQWLGFGSGSTSAGWIEVGRVNGATENPSGAYTCGTTKVSNADGYYTAAQSSAGVYEEYLVTGFSTSGTHNYQIQYTSGTNWVAYVDYTSVHTYSRTETTATRHRVGFETNNTSATWTSGNTSTAIQTLGTGGSWSNWTTGTREDYSTGYNSLLWYANFGTSGGTTNYSTATYTR
;
A
#
# COMPACT_ATOMS: atom_id res chain seq x y z
N MET A 1 -39.61 -42.64 -32.87
CA MET A 1 -39.10 -41.96 -31.65
C MET A 1 -37.59 -42.09 -31.60
N ARG A 2 -36.85 -40.97 -31.60
CA ARG A 2 -35.48 -40.81 -31.06
C ARG A 2 -35.17 -39.31 -31.07
N ARG A 3 -35.52 -38.60 -29.99
CA ARG A 3 -35.11 -37.21 -29.77
C ARG A 3 -33.62 -37.22 -29.44
N LYS A 4 -32.77 -36.70 -30.33
CA LYS A 4 -31.36 -36.43 -30.06
C LYS A 4 -31.22 -35.02 -29.49
N VAL A 5 -31.28 -34.90 -28.18
CA VAL A 5 -30.71 -33.77 -27.43
C VAL A 5 -30.21 -34.40 -26.14
N PRO A 6 -28.88 -34.52 -25.91
CA PRO A 6 -28.23 -33.47 -25.12
C PRO A 6 -26.72 -33.38 -25.39
N SER A 7 -26.30 -32.51 -26.31
CA SER A 7 -24.89 -32.07 -26.38
C SER A 7 -24.72 -30.58 -26.05
N LEU A 8 -25.85 -29.86 -25.90
CA LEU A 8 -25.85 -28.42 -25.63
C LEU A 8 -25.75 -28.08 -24.13
N LEU A 9 -26.06 -29.02 -23.23
CA LEU A 9 -26.06 -28.76 -21.79
C LEU A 9 -24.64 -28.76 -21.17
N ILE A 10 -23.67 -29.44 -21.80
CA ILE A 10 -22.30 -29.51 -21.28
C ILE A 10 -21.51 -28.23 -21.61
N PHE A 11 -21.89 -27.49 -22.64
CA PHE A 11 -21.19 -26.25 -23.03
C PHE A 11 -21.59 -25.02 -22.20
N ILE A 12 -22.74 -25.05 -21.53
CA ILE A 12 -23.22 -23.92 -20.71
C ILE A 12 -22.67 -23.97 -19.28
N VAL A 13 -22.31 -25.16 -18.78
CA VAL A 13 -21.73 -25.31 -17.43
C VAL A 13 -20.25 -24.90 -17.39
N LEU A 14 -19.54 -24.93 -18.53
CA LEU A 14 -18.14 -24.49 -18.65
C LEU A 14 -17.97 -22.99 -18.90
N LEU A 15 -19.05 -22.25 -19.17
CA LEU A 15 -19.02 -20.79 -19.36
C LEU A 15 -19.31 -20.01 -18.07
N PHE A 16 -19.66 -20.69 -16.97
CA PHE A 16 -19.47 -20.15 -15.63
C PHE A 16 -18.04 -20.45 -15.17
N SER A 17 -17.05 -20.02 -15.97
CA SER A 17 -15.73 -19.73 -15.45
C SER A 17 -15.95 -18.71 -14.34
N PHE A 18 -15.83 -19.18 -13.11
CA PHE A 18 -15.85 -18.38 -11.90
C PHE A 18 -15.03 -17.11 -12.17
N ALA A 19 -15.69 -15.97 -12.30
CA ALA A 19 -15.06 -14.73 -11.94
C ALA A 19 -14.72 -14.91 -10.47
N ILE A 20 -13.45 -15.12 -10.14
CA ILE A 20 -12.97 -15.12 -8.75
C ILE A 20 -12.90 -13.65 -8.36
N PRO A 21 -13.84 -13.09 -7.58
CA PRO A 21 -13.67 -11.74 -7.08
C PRO A 21 -12.93 -11.82 -5.74
N ALA A 22 -12.18 -10.76 -5.46
CA ALA A 22 -11.39 -10.52 -4.25
C ALA A 22 -10.07 -11.30 -4.17
N TYR A 23 -9.03 -10.69 -4.75
CA TYR A 23 -7.65 -10.93 -4.33
C TYR A 23 -7.53 -10.49 -2.87
N ALA A 24 -7.30 -11.45 -1.97
CA ALA A 24 -6.96 -11.13 -0.60
C ALA A 24 -5.62 -10.39 -0.63
N ASN A 25 -5.61 -9.14 -0.18
CA ASN A 25 -4.37 -8.44 0.09
C ASN A 25 -3.91 -8.87 1.48
N ASP A 26 -2.70 -9.40 1.54
CA ASP A 26 -2.02 -9.73 2.77
C ASP A 26 -1.22 -8.52 3.23
N TYR A 27 -1.30 -8.23 4.54
CA TYR A 27 -0.68 -7.06 5.14
C TYR A 27 0.26 -7.47 6.26
N ALA A 28 1.44 -6.84 6.27
CA ALA A 28 2.38 -6.88 7.38
C ALA A 28 2.74 -5.43 7.74
N ARG A 29 2.10 -4.87 8.78
CA ARG A 29 2.15 -3.41 9.02
C ARG A 29 1.99 -2.93 10.47
N VAL A 30 2.70 -1.83 10.72
CA VAL A 30 2.51 -0.77 11.73
C VAL A 30 1.22 0.01 11.62
N ALA A 31 0.37 0.14 12.63
CA ALA A 31 -0.54 1.27 12.73
C ALA A 31 -0.25 2.15 13.95
N ASN A 32 -0.17 3.46 13.73
CA ASN A 32 -0.40 4.44 14.78
C ASN A 32 -1.83 4.98 14.64
N LEU A 33 -2.64 4.71 15.66
CA LEU A 33 -4.04 5.12 15.72
C LEU A 33 -4.11 6.46 16.43
N GLY A 34 -4.65 7.48 15.77
CA GLY A 34 -4.72 8.81 16.35
C GLY A 34 -5.83 9.62 15.72
N VAL A 35 -6.55 10.38 16.54
CA VAL A 35 -7.41 11.45 16.04
C VAL A 35 -6.52 12.63 15.67
N SER A 36 -6.72 13.21 14.48
CA SER A 36 -6.06 14.46 14.04
C SER A 36 -4.65 14.34 13.46
N ILE A 37 -4.43 13.41 12.53
CA ILE A 37 -3.19 13.33 11.74
C ILE A 37 -3.32 14.17 10.46
N GLN A 38 -2.46 15.16 10.23
CA GLN A 38 -2.39 15.95 8.99
C GLN A 38 -1.30 15.48 8.04
N GLY A 39 -0.53 14.47 8.41
CA GLY A 39 0.47 13.91 7.52
C GLY A 39 1.18 12.70 8.11
N GLY A 40 1.72 11.89 7.21
CA GLY A 40 2.57 10.75 7.50
C GLY A 40 3.91 10.93 6.79
N TYR A 41 4.96 10.48 7.45
CA TYR A 41 6.29 10.42 6.85
C TYR A 41 6.89 9.07 7.22
N PHE A 42 7.50 8.41 6.24
CA PHE A 42 8.43 7.33 6.53
C PHE A 42 9.65 7.39 5.61
N SER A 43 10.82 7.07 6.16
CA SER A 43 12.06 6.91 5.43
C SER A 43 12.45 5.46 5.39
N ALA A 44 12.83 4.96 4.21
CA ALA A 44 13.06 3.56 3.96
C ALA A 44 14.17 3.30 2.96
N ALA A 45 15.06 2.36 3.29
CA ALA A 45 16.00 1.82 2.32
C ALA A 45 15.23 1.06 1.22
N ASN A 46 15.73 1.16 -0.01
CA ASN A 46 15.28 0.34 -1.11
C ASN A 46 15.63 -1.11 -0.83
N THR A 47 14.60 -1.87 -0.51
CA THR A 47 14.64 -3.32 -0.40
C THR A 47 14.42 -3.91 -1.78
N THR A 48 15.11 -5.01 -2.10
CA THR A 48 14.69 -5.82 -3.23
C THR A 48 13.27 -6.30 -2.95
N LEU A 49 12.36 -6.03 -3.88
CA LEU A 49 10.98 -6.45 -3.85
C LEU A 49 10.76 -7.36 -5.05
N SER A 50 10.03 -8.46 -4.87
CA SER A 50 9.53 -9.27 -5.97
C SER A 50 8.08 -9.59 -5.70
N GLY A 51 7.19 -8.98 -6.47
CA GLY A 51 5.76 -9.31 -6.43
C GLY A 51 5.48 -10.67 -7.05
N GLY A 52 6.42 -11.23 -7.83
CA GLY A 52 6.19 -12.44 -8.63
C GLY A 52 5.33 -12.17 -9.87
N PHE A 53 5.42 -10.95 -10.42
CA PHE A 53 4.81 -10.59 -11.70
C PHE A 53 5.42 -11.42 -12.82
N SER A 54 4.57 -11.97 -13.69
CA SER A 54 4.99 -12.67 -14.91
C SER A 54 3.95 -12.50 -16.02
N SER A 55 4.26 -12.95 -17.23
CA SER A 55 3.30 -13.01 -18.33
C SER A 55 2.09 -13.93 -18.04
N THR A 56 2.24 -14.87 -17.12
CA THR A 56 1.18 -15.79 -16.67
C THR A 56 0.47 -15.31 -15.41
N ASN A 57 1.11 -14.44 -14.63
CA ASN A 57 0.56 -13.85 -13.41
C ASN A 57 0.77 -12.33 -13.45
N THR A 58 0.00 -11.66 -14.29
CA THR A 58 0.15 -10.23 -14.56
C THR A 58 -0.42 -9.34 -13.46
N CYS A 59 -0.94 -9.91 -12.39
CA CYS A 59 -1.68 -9.18 -11.35
C CYS A 59 -0.93 -9.14 -10.02
N ASN A 60 0.17 -9.89 -9.94
CA ASN A 60 0.96 -10.02 -8.74
C ASN A 60 1.73 -8.74 -8.46
N PHE A 61 1.63 -8.26 -7.22
CA PHE A 61 2.38 -7.11 -6.74
C PHE A 61 2.88 -7.31 -5.32
N VAL A 62 3.89 -6.54 -4.95
CA VAL A 62 4.23 -6.26 -3.56
C VAL A 62 4.57 -4.77 -3.45
N VAL A 63 4.03 -4.12 -2.43
CA VAL A 63 4.33 -2.74 -2.11
C VAL A 63 4.94 -2.64 -0.73
N LYS A 64 5.77 -1.62 -0.55
CA LYS A 64 6.28 -1.14 0.73
C LYS A 64 5.92 0.33 0.84
N THR A 65 5.00 0.64 1.73
CA THR A 65 4.28 1.92 1.66
C THR A 65 3.85 2.41 3.04
N GLN A 66 3.39 3.65 3.08
CA GLN A 66 2.58 4.17 4.17
C GLN A 66 1.14 4.37 3.71
N TRP A 67 0.20 4.27 4.64
CA TRP A 67 -1.20 4.60 4.42
C TRP A 67 -1.67 5.66 5.40
N LEU A 68 -2.31 6.70 4.91
CA LEU A 68 -3.19 7.55 5.71
C LEU A 68 -4.63 7.14 5.49
N GLY A 69 -5.26 6.62 6.54
CA GLY A 69 -6.67 6.19 6.51
C GLY A 69 -7.61 7.28 7.03
N PHE A 70 -8.75 7.44 6.36
CA PHE A 70 -9.81 8.37 6.73
C PHE A 70 -11.02 7.63 7.31
N GLY A 71 -11.76 8.25 8.24
CA GLY A 71 -12.96 7.67 8.86
C GLY A 71 -12.72 6.93 10.19
N SER A 72 -13.80 6.50 10.84
CA SER A 72 -13.77 5.85 12.16
C SER A 72 -14.01 4.34 12.05
N GLY A 73 -13.38 3.54 12.92
CA GLY A 73 -13.52 2.08 12.92
C GLY A 73 -12.55 1.34 12.00
N SER A 74 -12.67 0.01 11.90
CA SER A 74 -11.75 -0.90 11.18
C SER A 74 -11.79 -0.77 9.65
N THR A 75 -12.84 -0.17 9.10
CA THR A 75 -12.98 0.11 7.68
C THR A 75 -12.70 1.59 7.43
N SER A 76 -11.54 1.90 6.84
CA SER A 76 -11.24 3.26 6.40
C SER A 76 -12.29 3.66 5.34
N ALA A 77 -12.94 4.81 5.48
CA ALA A 77 -13.81 5.40 4.47
C ALA A 77 -13.01 5.94 3.27
N GLY A 78 -11.84 5.38 3.00
CA GLY A 78 -10.87 5.89 2.05
C GLY A 78 -9.48 6.01 2.66
N TRP A 79 -8.51 6.16 1.79
CA TRP A 79 -7.10 6.23 2.15
C TRP A 79 -6.28 6.91 1.05
N ILE A 80 -5.06 7.33 1.41
CA ILE A 80 -3.97 7.71 0.49
C ILE A 80 -2.74 6.90 0.90
N GLU A 81 -1.97 6.45 -0.07
CA GLU A 81 -0.71 5.74 0.16
C GLU A 81 0.38 6.21 -0.80
N VAL A 82 1.63 6.07 -0.36
CA VAL A 82 2.81 6.41 -1.17
C VAL A 82 3.98 5.53 -0.74
N GLY A 83 4.70 4.97 -1.70
CA GLY A 83 5.72 3.98 -1.40
C GLY A 83 6.50 3.48 -2.60
N ARG A 84 7.10 2.29 -2.44
CA ARG A 84 7.74 1.52 -3.49
C ARG A 84 6.86 0.34 -3.89
N VAL A 85 6.83 0.03 -5.17
CA VAL A 85 6.12 -1.12 -5.75
C VAL A 85 7.07 -1.99 -6.57
N ASN A 86 6.83 -3.30 -6.53
CA ASN A 86 7.27 -4.21 -7.57
C ASN A 86 6.08 -5.07 -8.03
N GLY A 87 5.78 -5.05 -9.32
CA GLY A 87 4.73 -5.83 -9.94
C GLY A 87 3.62 -5.00 -10.56
N ALA A 88 2.39 -5.47 -10.44
CA ALA A 88 1.22 -4.89 -11.09
C ALA A 88 0.87 -3.48 -10.60
N THR A 89 0.63 -2.54 -11.53
CA THR A 89 0.12 -1.18 -11.23
C THR A 89 -0.86 -0.68 -12.30
N GLU A 90 -1.83 0.14 -11.90
CA GLU A 90 -2.90 0.77 -12.68
C GLU A 90 -2.55 2.23 -13.06
N ASN A 91 -1.52 2.44 -13.88
CA ASN A 91 -1.08 3.79 -14.25
C ASN A 91 -1.54 4.26 -15.65
N PRO A 92 -2.09 5.48 -15.83
CA PRO A 92 -2.89 6.26 -14.89
C PRO A 92 -4.38 5.94 -15.11
N SER A 93 -5.08 5.55 -14.05
CA SER A 93 -6.56 5.41 -13.99
C SER A 93 -7.19 4.39 -14.95
N GLY A 94 -7.94 3.45 -14.38
CA GLY A 94 -8.77 2.49 -15.10
C GLY A 94 -9.24 1.42 -14.14
N ALA A 95 -10.45 0.90 -14.30
CA ALA A 95 -10.94 -0.16 -13.41
C ALA A 95 -10.00 -1.37 -13.51
N TYR A 96 -9.30 -1.67 -12.41
CA TYR A 96 -8.57 -2.91 -12.22
C TYR A 96 -9.38 -4.07 -12.78
N THR A 97 -8.89 -4.66 -13.86
CA THR A 97 -9.34 -5.97 -14.25
C THR A 97 -8.11 -6.78 -14.56
N CYS A 98 -7.65 -7.48 -13.53
CA CYS A 98 -6.68 -8.54 -13.65
C CYS A 98 -7.04 -9.41 -14.87
N GLY A 99 -6.14 -9.50 -15.84
CA GLY A 99 -6.33 -10.30 -17.05
C GLY A 99 -7.02 -9.62 -18.25
N THR A 100 -7.46 -8.36 -18.19
CA THR A 100 -8.10 -7.71 -19.36
C THR A 100 -7.59 -6.32 -19.73
N THR A 101 -7.04 -5.53 -18.79
CA THR A 101 -6.57 -4.16 -19.09
C THR A 101 -5.17 -3.92 -18.55
N LYS A 102 -4.38 -3.17 -19.34
CA LYS A 102 -2.96 -2.83 -19.20
C LYS A 102 -2.43 -2.84 -17.76
N VAL A 103 -1.81 -3.95 -17.37
CA VAL A 103 -0.92 -3.98 -16.21
C VAL A 103 0.51 -3.87 -16.72
N SER A 104 1.18 -2.78 -16.38
CA SER A 104 2.63 -2.69 -16.56
C SER A 104 3.31 -3.28 -15.33
N ASN A 105 4.35 -4.10 -15.54
CA ASN A 105 5.27 -4.43 -14.47
C ASN A 105 6.02 -3.15 -14.07
N ALA A 106 5.79 -2.68 -12.86
CA ALA A 106 6.53 -1.58 -12.28
C ALA A 106 7.60 -2.10 -11.33
N ASP A 107 8.74 -1.45 -11.32
CA ASP A 107 9.71 -1.52 -10.22
C ASP A 107 10.17 -0.09 -9.94
N GLY A 108 9.60 0.51 -8.90
CA GLY A 108 9.78 1.93 -8.66
C GLY A 108 8.83 2.48 -7.62
N TYR A 109 8.53 3.77 -7.75
CA TYR A 109 7.72 4.49 -6.77
C TYR A 109 6.30 4.66 -7.27
N TYR A 110 5.38 4.75 -6.35
CA TYR A 110 3.98 4.93 -6.67
C TYR A 110 3.24 5.71 -5.58
N THR A 111 2.08 6.20 -5.95
CA THR A 111 1.11 6.79 -5.03
C THR A 111 -0.28 6.36 -5.46
N ALA A 112 -1.12 6.02 -4.50
CA ALA A 112 -2.49 5.62 -4.76
C ALA A 112 -3.45 6.23 -3.73
N ALA A 113 -4.72 6.29 -4.08
CA ALA A 113 -5.76 6.72 -3.15
C ALA A 113 -7.10 6.08 -3.50
N GLN A 114 -7.90 5.79 -2.48
CA GLN A 114 -9.29 5.36 -2.64
C GLN A 114 -10.25 6.27 -1.88
N SER A 115 -11.30 6.78 -2.52
CA SER A 115 -12.32 7.62 -1.89
C SER A 115 -13.34 6.79 -1.09
N SER A 116 -14.14 7.46 -0.26
CA SER A 116 -15.28 6.84 0.43
C SER A 116 -16.33 6.26 -0.52
N ALA A 117 -16.41 6.82 -1.72
CA ALA A 117 -17.26 6.32 -2.81
C ALA A 117 -16.62 5.14 -3.58
N GLY A 118 -15.42 4.69 -3.19
CA GLY A 118 -14.71 3.58 -3.84
C GLY A 118 -13.94 3.96 -5.10
N VAL A 119 -13.81 5.26 -5.42
CA VAL A 119 -13.01 5.73 -6.56
C VAL A 119 -11.54 5.50 -6.26
N TYR A 120 -10.87 4.71 -7.09
CA TYR A 120 -9.46 4.37 -6.99
C TYR A 120 -8.63 5.12 -8.02
N GLU A 121 -7.50 5.67 -7.59
CA GLU A 121 -6.53 6.38 -8.43
C GLU A 121 -5.13 5.90 -8.05
N GLU A 122 -4.31 5.52 -9.02
CA GLU A 122 -2.91 5.11 -8.83
C GLU A 122 -2.02 5.73 -9.91
N TYR A 123 -0.80 6.10 -9.51
CA TYR A 123 0.19 6.73 -10.38
C TYR A 123 1.57 6.14 -10.13
N LEU A 124 2.25 5.78 -11.22
CA LEU A 124 3.69 5.52 -11.16
C LEU A 124 4.46 6.82 -11.12
N VAL A 125 5.43 6.86 -10.22
CA VAL A 125 6.29 8.00 -9.98
C VAL A 125 7.65 7.70 -10.61
N THR A 126 8.06 8.55 -11.55
CA THR A 126 9.33 8.41 -12.30
C THR A 126 10.30 9.53 -11.96
N GLY A 127 11.57 9.38 -12.34
CA GLY A 127 12.60 10.43 -12.16
C GLY A 127 13.38 10.36 -10.84
N PHE A 128 13.16 9.33 -10.02
CA PHE A 128 13.90 9.09 -8.78
C PHE A 128 14.85 7.91 -8.94
N SER A 129 16.02 7.99 -8.28
CA SER A 129 16.95 6.85 -8.21
C SER A 129 16.26 5.65 -7.58
N THR A 130 16.50 4.44 -8.08
CA THR A 130 15.98 3.19 -7.47
C THR A 130 16.96 2.57 -6.47
N SER A 131 18.02 3.29 -6.08
CA SER A 131 19.03 2.89 -5.09
C SER A 131 19.06 3.83 -3.88
N GLY A 132 19.38 3.30 -2.69
CA GLY A 132 19.59 4.10 -1.49
C GLY A 132 18.38 4.15 -0.55
N THR A 133 18.30 5.19 0.26
CA THR A 133 17.18 5.45 1.18
C THR A 133 16.32 6.57 0.63
N HIS A 134 15.01 6.36 0.62
CA HIS A 134 14.04 7.31 0.11
C HIS A 134 13.07 7.74 1.20
N ASN A 135 12.55 8.95 1.03
CA ASN A 135 11.61 9.56 1.93
C ASN A 135 10.25 9.62 1.26
N TYR A 136 9.24 9.17 1.99
CA TYR A 136 7.87 9.12 1.54
C TYR A 136 7.04 9.97 2.48
N GLN A 137 6.21 10.85 1.94
CA GLN A 137 5.38 11.72 2.75
C GLN A 137 4.01 11.90 2.14
N ILE A 138 3.00 11.96 2.99
CA ILE A 138 1.66 12.43 2.64
C ILE A 138 1.34 13.57 3.59
N GLN A 139 0.90 14.71 3.08
CA GLN A 139 0.58 15.88 3.90
C GLN A 139 -0.67 16.61 3.41
N TYR A 140 -1.55 16.94 4.34
CA TYR A 140 -2.59 17.94 4.17
C TYR A 140 -1.95 19.32 4.03
N THR A 141 -2.26 20.03 2.94
CA THR A 141 -1.69 21.36 2.69
C THR A 141 -2.72 22.45 2.95
N SER A 142 -3.86 22.43 2.28
CA SER A 142 -4.95 23.40 2.46
C SER A 142 -6.24 22.96 1.75
N GLY A 143 -7.38 23.52 2.16
CA GLY A 143 -8.67 23.24 1.53
C GLY A 143 -8.99 21.75 1.55
N THR A 144 -9.04 21.13 0.36
CA THR A 144 -9.21 19.69 0.17
C THR A 144 -7.93 18.96 -0.26
N ASN A 145 -6.77 19.62 -0.23
CA ASN A 145 -5.56 19.08 -0.85
C ASN A 145 -4.73 18.24 0.12
N TRP A 146 -4.48 17.00 -0.28
CA TRP A 146 -3.45 16.12 0.28
C TRP A 146 -2.40 15.86 -0.77
N VAL A 147 -1.14 16.14 -0.44
CA VAL A 147 -0.03 16.02 -1.37
C VAL A 147 0.83 14.84 -0.97
N ALA A 148 1.11 13.97 -1.93
CA ALA A 148 2.09 12.89 -1.81
C ALA A 148 3.45 13.38 -2.31
N TYR A 149 4.51 13.01 -1.60
CA TYR A 149 5.88 13.36 -1.91
C TYR A 149 6.78 12.11 -1.91
N VAL A 150 7.74 12.11 -2.81
CA VAL A 150 8.92 11.22 -2.80
C VAL A 150 10.15 12.11 -2.77
N ASP A 151 11.07 11.85 -1.84
CA ASP A 151 12.29 12.66 -1.63
C ASP A 151 12.02 14.17 -1.62
N TYR A 152 11.00 14.58 -0.86
CA TYR A 152 10.56 15.98 -0.71
C TYR A 152 10.06 16.65 -2.00
N THR A 153 9.98 15.91 -3.10
CA THR A 153 9.39 16.37 -4.36
C THR A 153 7.92 15.98 -4.39
N SER A 154 7.04 16.94 -4.66
CA SER A 154 5.60 16.68 -4.82
C SER A 154 5.38 15.81 -6.05
N VAL A 155 4.77 14.63 -5.87
CA VAL A 155 4.52 13.68 -6.95
C VAL A 155 3.06 13.62 -7.37
N HIS A 156 2.13 13.90 -6.46
CA HIS A 156 0.71 13.96 -6.77
C HIS A 156 -0.09 14.71 -5.71
N THR A 157 -1.25 15.27 -6.09
CA THR A 157 -2.19 15.93 -5.18
C THR A 157 -3.56 15.28 -5.31
N TYR A 158 -4.07 14.73 -4.20
CA TYR A 158 -5.41 14.19 -4.10
C TYR A 158 -6.35 15.21 -3.46
N SER A 159 -7.58 15.28 -3.98
CA SER A 159 -8.64 16.10 -3.39
C SER A 159 -9.49 15.26 -2.44
N ARG A 160 -9.52 15.63 -1.15
CA ARG A 160 -10.27 14.99 -0.06
C ARG A 160 -10.91 16.05 0.84
N THR A 161 -12.15 15.81 1.24
CA THR A 161 -12.84 16.71 2.18
C THR A 161 -12.33 16.55 3.61
N GLU A 162 -11.78 15.39 3.93
CA GLU A 162 -11.16 15.13 5.21
C GLU A 162 -9.89 15.97 5.37
N THR A 163 -9.79 16.73 6.46
CA THR A 163 -8.60 17.53 6.78
C THR A 163 -7.68 16.84 7.78
N THR A 164 -8.09 15.68 8.29
CA THR A 164 -7.28 14.83 9.15
C THR A 164 -7.53 13.35 8.85
N ALA A 165 -6.47 12.57 8.87
CA ALA A 165 -6.50 11.11 8.91
C ALA A 165 -6.67 10.62 10.36
N THR A 166 -7.22 9.42 10.49
CA THR A 166 -7.44 8.75 11.78
C THR A 166 -6.42 7.64 12.06
N ARG A 167 -5.65 7.28 11.03
CA ARG A 167 -4.67 6.19 11.07
C ARG A 167 -3.50 6.54 10.16
N HIS A 168 -2.29 6.37 10.67
CA HIS A 168 -1.09 6.29 9.85
C HIS A 168 -0.55 4.87 9.96
N ARG A 169 -0.37 4.19 8.83
CA ARG A 169 0.18 2.84 8.77
C ARG A 169 1.46 2.82 7.94
N VAL A 170 2.38 1.92 8.25
CA VAL A 170 3.61 1.69 7.46
C VAL A 170 3.90 0.20 7.41
N GLY A 171 4.25 -0.33 6.24
CA GLY A 171 4.45 -1.77 6.08
C GLY A 171 4.43 -2.24 4.64
N PHE A 172 4.04 -3.50 4.48
CA PHE A 172 3.99 -4.19 3.20
C PHE A 172 2.58 -4.66 2.91
N GLU A 173 2.25 -4.71 1.62
CA GLU A 173 1.02 -5.30 1.10
C GLU A 173 1.34 -6.11 -0.16
N THR A 174 0.71 -7.26 -0.31
CA THR A 174 0.85 -8.11 -1.49
C THR A 174 -0.42 -8.91 -1.72
N ASN A 175 -0.69 -9.28 -2.96
CA ASN A 175 -1.71 -10.27 -3.32
C ASN A 175 -1.11 -11.63 -3.73
N ASN A 176 0.20 -11.81 -3.60
CA ASN A 176 0.90 -13.03 -3.95
C ASN A 176 1.65 -13.61 -2.75
N THR A 177 1.26 -14.81 -2.35
CA THR A 177 1.85 -15.57 -1.24
C THR A 177 3.33 -15.90 -1.45
N SER A 178 3.76 -15.94 -2.71
CA SER A 178 5.14 -16.20 -3.09
C SER A 178 5.97 -14.94 -3.24
N ALA A 179 5.41 -13.75 -3.00
CA ALA A 179 6.14 -12.49 -3.02
C ALA A 179 7.32 -12.52 -2.04
N THR A 180 8.39 -11.81 -2.40
CA THR A 180 9.65 -11.81 -1.66
C THR A 180 10.11 -10.38 -1.41
N TRP A 181 10.77 -10.15 -0.28
CA TRP A 181 11.50 -8.92 -0.02
C TRP A 181 12.74 -9.20 0.81
N THR A 182 13.74 -8.34 0.72
CA THR A 182 14.93 -8.42 1.58
C THR A 182 14.54 -8.21 3.05
N SER A 183 14.87 -9.16 3.92
CA SER A 183 14.79 -9.01 5.38
C SER A 183 15.85 -8.01 5.88
N GLY A 184 15.51 -7.17 6.85
CA GLY A 184 16.47 -6.21 7.45
C GLY A 184 15.79 -5.03 8.13
N ASN A 185 16.55 -4.01 8.53
CA ASN A 185 16.01 -2.72 8.99
C ASN A 185 15.59 -1.90 7.78
N THR A 186 14.30 -1.82 7.49
CA THR A 186 13.87 -1.23 6.22
C THR A 186 13.17 0.13 6.36
N SER A 187 12.93 0.59 7.59
CA SER A 187 12.49 1.96 7.87
C SER A 187 13.31 2.54 9.01
N THR A 188 13.81 3.77 8.84
CA THR A 188 14.68 4.43 9.83
C THR A 188 13.99 5.60 10.52
N ALA A 189 12.95 6.20 9.94
CA ALA A 189 12.19 7.27 10.58
C ALA A 189 10.72 7.15 10.20
N ILE A 190 9.82 7.09 11.18
CA ILE A 190 8.36 7.13 10.96
C ILE A 190 7.79 8.25 11.83
N GLN A 191 7.04 9.16 11.21
CA GLN A 191 6.53 10.36 11.87
C GLN A 191 5.07 10.63 11.50
N THR A 192 4.39 11.40 12.34
CA THR A 192 3.10 12.03 12.04
C THR A 192 3.20 13.55 12.15
N LEU A 193 2.53 14.23 11.24
CA LEU A 193 2.27 15.67 11.31
C LEU A 193 0.95 15.87 12.05
N GLY A 194 0.97 16.58 13.18
CA GLY A 194 -0.24 16.96 13.91
C GLY A 194 -0.88 18.23 13.34
N THR A 195 -2.11 18.53 13.78
CA THR A 195 -2.86 19.75 13.39
C THR A 195 -2.19 21.06 13.80
N GLY A 196 -1.25 21.02 14.75
CA GLY A 196 -0.41 22.15 15.12
C GLY A 196 0.77 22.41 14.16
N GLY A 197 0.85 21.68 13.04
CA GLY A 197 1.90 21.85 12.03
C GLY A 197 3.27 21.30 12.43
N SER A 198 3.34 20.47 13.48
CA SER A 198 4.59 19.89 13.99
C SER A 198 4.68 18.39 13.70
N TRP A 199 5.84 17.97 13.21
CA TRP A 199 6.18 16.55 13.04
C TRP A 199 6.58 15.93 14.38
N SER A 200 6.13 14.70 14.62
CA SER A 200 6.45 13.92 15.81
C SER A 200 6.78 12.49 15.42
N ASN A 201 7.86 11.94 16.00
CA ASN A 201 8.23 10.54 15.76
C ASN A 201 7.21 9.59 16.37
N TRP A 202 7.01 8.45 15.73
CA TRP A 202 6.32 7.34 16.36
C TRP A 202 7.11 6.87 17.58
N THR A 203 6.46 6.88 18.73
CA THR A 203 6.96 6.30 19.98
C THR A 203 6.36 4.93 20.25
N THR A 204 5.23 4.62 19.63
CA THR A 204 4.49 3.36 19.75
C THR A 204 3.75 3.05 18.46
N GLY A 205 3.26 1.82 18.33
CA GLY A 205 2.33 1.43 17.29
C GLY A 205 1.77 0.02 17.52
N THR A 206 0.60 -0.22 16.95
CA THR A 206 -0.15 -1.48 17.05
C THR A 206 0.05 -2.30 15.79
N ARG A 207 0.45 -3.57 15.94
CA ARG A 207 0.52 -4.56 14.87
C ARG A 207 -0.85 -4.80 14.26
N GLU A 208 -0.98 -4.57 12.95
CA GLU A 208 -2.16 -4.85 12.14
C GLU A 208 -1.79 -5.81 11.02
N ASP A 209 -1.52 -7.06 11.36
CA ASP A 209 -1.32 -8.10 10.35
C ASP A 209 -2.67 -8.68 9.96
N TYR A 210 -2.95 -8.66 8.67
CA TYR A 210 -4.11 -9.31 8.11
C TYR A 210 -3.62 -10.39 7.17
N SER A 211 -3.82 -11.64 7.58
CA SER A 211 -3.49 -12.82 6.79
C SER A 211 -4.72 -13.70 6.71
N THR A 212 -5.02 -14.22 5.53
CA THR A 212 -5.98 -15.32 5.38
C THR A 212 -5.34 -16.70 5.63
N GLY A 213 -4.07 -16.76 6.08
CA GLY A 213 -3.37 -18.03 6.38
C GLY A 213 -1.84 -17.98 6.49
N TYR A 214 -1.21 -16.81 6.68
CA TYR A 214 0.25 -16.63 6.54
C TYR A 214 0.92 -16.29 7.86
N ASN A 215 1.32 -17.32 8.61
CA ASN A 215 2.04 -17.18 9.88
C ASN A 215 3.49 -16.65 9.74
N SER A 216 4.00 -16.42 8.51
CA SER A 216 5.40 -16.04 8.24
C SER A 216 5.60 -14.58 7.83
N LEU A 217 4.53 -13.80 7.60
CA LEU A 217 4.65 -12.37 7.35
C LEU A 217 4.81 -11.65 8.68
N LEU A 218 6.05 -11.55 9.16
CA LEU A 218 6.33 -10.93 10.45
C LEU A 218 6.88 -9.52 10.27
N TRP A 219 6.08 -8.55 10.68
CA TRP A 219 6.48 -7.16 10.84
C TRP A 219 6.73 -6.87 12.32
N TYR A 220 7.93 -6.37 12.64
CA TYR A 220 8.25 -5.89 13.98
C TYR A 220 8.75 -4.44 13.90
N ALA A 221 8.12 -3.51 14.62
CA ALA A 221 8.75 -2.24 14.94
C ALA A 221 9.47 -2.38 16.27
N ASN A 222 10.74 -2.04 16.25
CA ASN A 222 11.49 -1.72 17.45
C ASN A 222 11.48 -0.19 17.59
N PHE A 223 10.77 0.29 18.62
CA PHE A 223 10.81 1.69 19.04
C PHE A 223 11.93 1.82 20.08
N GLY A 224 13.05 2.45 19.72
CA GLY A 224 14.22 2.58 20.59
C GLY A 224 14.60 4.04 20.86
N THR A 225 15.16 4.29 22.04
CA THR A 225 15.86 5.53 22.39
C THR A 225 17.37 5.33 22.20
N SER A 226 18.02 6.07 21.29
CA SER A 226 19.49 6.13 21.24
C SER A 226 19.98 7.52 21.63
N GLY A 227 20.75 7.61 22.72
CA GLY A 227 21.69 8.72 22.94
C GLY A 227 21.10 10.13 23.03
N GLY A 228 19.96 10.32 23.71
CA GLY A 228 19.47 11.64 24.11
C GLY A 228 18.97 12.56 22.98
N THR A 229 18.93 12.10 21.73
CA THR A 229 18.40 12.90 20.61
C THR A 229 17.59 12.01 19.67
N THR A 230 16.27 12.20 19.69
CA THR A 230 15.28 11.85 18.65
C THR A 230 15.13 10.36 18.28
N ASN A 231 13.97 9.79 18.63
CA ASN A 231 13.58 8.39 18.41
C ASN A 231 13.51 8.03 16.92
N TYR A 232 14.23 6.97 16.52
CA TYR A 232 14.06 6.30 15.23
C TYR A 232 13.29 5.00 15.45
N SER A 233 12.08 4.90 14.89
CA SER A 233 11.35 3.63 14.81
C SER A 233 12.00 2.78 13.73
N THR A 234 12.68 1.70 14.12
CA THR A 234 13.27 0.78 13.17
C THR A 234 12.32 -0.39 12.95
N ALA A 235 11.87 -0.60 11.71
CA ALA A 235 11.07 -1.76 11.35
C ALA A 235 11.98 -2.87 10.81
N THR A 236 11.89 -4.07 11.39
CA THR A 236 12.60 -5.27 10.97
C THR A 236 11.63 -6.31 10.42
N TYR A 237 12.04 -7.03 9.37
CA TYR A 237 11.20 -7.97 8.61
C TYR A 237 11.88 -9.33 8.55
N THR A 238 11.10 -10.38 8.74
CA THR A 238 11.51 -11.76 8.46
C THR A 238 10.47 -12.40 7.56
N ARG A 239 10.94 -13.13 6.55
CA ARG A 239 10.13 -14.03 5.73
C ARG A 239 10.38 -15.47 6.18
#